data_AF-A0AA94WPV3-F1
#
_entry.id   AF-A0AA94WPV3-F1
#
_cell.length_a   1.000
_cell.length_b   1.000
_cell.length_c   1.000
_cell.angle_alpha   90.00
_cell.angle_beta   90.00
_cell.angle_gamma   90.00
#
_symmetry.space_group_name_H-M   'P 1'
#
loop_
_entity.id
_entity.type
_entity.pdbx_description
1 polymer ?
#
loop_
_entity_poly.entity_id
_entity_poly.type
_entity_poly.pdbx_seq_one_letter_code
_entity_poly.pdbx_strand_id
1 'polypeptide(L)'
;MMNVNLTVDAKGLACPMPIVRTKKAIDQLESGEVLEVLATDKGSKADIKAWADKIGHQYLGTLEEGDVLKHYIRKARSEEEKEEQNYPHVATNEELAAKLEAGITVLDVREPAEYAFGHIPGAVSVPLGDLEGGIGELDKEKETFVVCRTGSRSDMAAQKLTELGFMNVKNVVPGMSKWEGPTA
;
A
#
# COMPACT_ATOMS: atom_id res chain seq x y z
N MET A 1 2.94 -9.67 27.91
CA MET A 1 2.59 -10.62 26.84
C MET A 1 1.33 -10.07 26.19
N MET A 2 1.35 -9.79 24.89
CA MET A 2 0.15 -9.31 24.18
C MET A 2 -0.84 -10.47 24.07
N ASN A 3 -2.09 -10.29 24.48
CA ASN A 3 -3.12 -11.32 24.34
C ASN A 3 -3.66 -11.25 22.91
N VAL A 4 -3.59 -12.35 22.16
CA VAL A 4 -4.10 -12.47 20.79
C VAL A 4 -5.45 -13.17 20.82
N ASN A 5 -6.47 -12.58 20.20
CA ASN A 5 -7.83 -13.10 20.17
C ASN A 5 -8.08 -13.97 18.94
N LEU A 6 -7.47 -13.64 17.80
CA LEU A 6 -7.57 -14.39 16.56
C LEU A 6 -6.23 -14.38 15.82
N THR A 7 -5.82 -15.52 15.25
CA THR A 7 -4.69 -15.61 14.32
C THR A 7 -5.20 -16.00 12.93
N VAL A 8 -4.72 -15.32 11.90
CA VAL A 8 -4.98 -15.66 10.49
C VAL A 8 -3.68 -15.98 9.76
N ASP A 9 -3.70 -17.07 9.00
CA ASP A 9 -2.58 -17.50 8.17
C ASP A 9 -2.72 -16.95 6.73
N ALA A 10 -1.80 -16.08 6.34
CA ALA A 10 -1.66 -15.53 5.00
C ALA A 10 -0.25 -15.81 4.41
N LYS A 11 0.49 -16.77 4.96
CA LYS A 11 1.81 -17.17 4.44
C LYS A 11 1.70 -17.71 3.01
N GLY A 12 2.73 -17.48 2.21
CA GLY A 12 2.81 -17.91 0.81
C GLY A 12 1.90 -17.14 -0.16
N LEU A 13 1.08 -16.21 0.33
CA LEU A 13 0.22 -15.38 -0.51
C LEU A 13 0.91 -14.05 -0.82
N ALA A 14 0.83 -13.61 -2.07
CA ALA A 14 1.34 -12.31 -2.51
C ALA A 14 0.26 -11.22 -2.45
N CYS A 15 0.68 -9.95 -2.37
CA CYS A 15 -0.16 -8.77 -2.55
C CYS A 15 -1.23 -8.96 -3.66
N PRO A 16 -2.54 -8.76 -3.37
CA PRO A 16 -3.10 -8.10 -2.19
C PRO A 16 -3.61 -9.08 -1.11
N MET A 17 -3.23 -10.35 -1.14
CA MET A 17 -3.92 -11.36 -0.32
C MET A 17 -3.73 -11.23 1.20
N PRO A 18 -2.54 -10.87 1.73
CA PRO A 18 -2.39 -10.64 3.18
C PRO A 18 -3.36 -9.60 3.74
N ILE A 19 -3.54 -8.48 3.03
CA ILE A 19 -4.48 -7.44 3.46
C ILE A 19 -5.94 -7.89 3.31
N VAL A 20 -6.30 -8.61 2.25
CA VAL A 20 -7.66 -9.17 2.07
C VAL A 20 -8.01 -10.14 3.20
N ARG A 21 -7.07 -11.00 3.61
CA ARG A 21 -7.26 -11.92 4.76
C ARG A 21 -7.42 -11.15 6.07
N THR A 22 -6.63 -10.10 6.26
CA THR A 22 -6.67 -9.24 7.45
C THR A 22 -8.05 -8.59 7.61
N LYS A 23 -8.57 -7.95 6.55
CA LYS A 23 -9.90 -7.31 6.54
C LYS A 23 -11.00 -8.27 6.96
N LYS A 24 -11.05 -9.45 6.33
CA LYS A 24 -12.05 -10.47 6.66
C LYS A 24 -11.93 -11.01 8.08
N ALA A 25 -10.73 -11.06 8.64
CA ALA A 25 -10.49 -11.57 9.99
C ALA A 25 -10.88 -10.54 11.05
N ILE A 26 -10.59 -9.25 10.85
CA ILE A 26 -10.89 -8.21 11.85
C ILE A 26 -12.40 -7.99 12.03
N ASP A 27 -13.21 -8.27 11.00
CA ASP A 27 -14.68 -8.19 11.09
C ASP A 27 -15.26 -9.18 12.13
N GLN A 28 -14.53 -10.25 12.45
CA GLN A 28 -14.94 -11.27 13.42
C GLN A 28 -14.61 -10.92 14.87
N LEU A 29 -13.86 -9.84 15.10
CA LEU A 29 -13.43 -9.42 16.43
C LEU A 29 -14.36 -8.39 17.05
N GLU A 30 -14.36 -8.31 18.38
CA GLU A 30 -14.92 -7.21 19.15
C GLU A 30 -13.93 -6.04 19.28
N SER A 31 -14.44 -4.85 19.59
CA SER A 31 -13.60 -3.66 19.81
C SER A 31 -12.55 -3.90 20.89
N GLY A 32 -11.29 -3.57 20.60
CA GLY A 32 -10.17 -3.72 21.53
C GLY A 32 -9.49 -5.09 21.49
N GLU A 33 -10.09 -6.09 20.83
CA GLU A 33 -9.45 -7.38 20.59
C GLU A 33 -8.32 -7.29 19.57
N VAL A 34 -7.38 -8.22 19.66
CA VAL A 34 -6.14 -8.23 18.86
C VAL A 34 -6.14 -9.37 17.85
N LEU A 35 -5.95 -9.01 16.58
CA LEU A 35 -5.69 -9.91 15.46
C LEU A 35 -4.18 -10.08 15.28
N GLU A 36 -3.73 -11.32 15.12
CA GLU A 36 -2.41 -11.69 14.59
C GLU A 36 -2.53 -12.14 13.13
N VAL A 37 -1.71 -11.57 12.25
CA VAL A 37 -1.64 -11.95 10.83
C VAL A 37 -0.26 -12.50 10.53
N LEU A 38 -0.18 -13.74 10.05
CA LEU A 38 1.06 -14.37 9.61
C LEU A 38 1.23 -14.17 8.10
N ALA A 39 2.28 -13.51 7.66
CA ALA A 39 2.57 -13.27 6.24
C ALA A 39 4.03 -13.56 5.90
N THR A 40 4.31 -13.91 4.66
CA THR A 40 5.70 -14.02 4.12
C THR A 40 5.97 -12.98 3.03
N ASP A 41 4.97 -12.16 2.69
CA ASP A 41 5.08 -11.08 1.73
C ASP A 41 5.70 -9.86 2.40
N LYS A 42 6.85 -9.38 1.92
CA LYS A 42 7.54 -8.25 2.54
C LYS A 42 6.72 -6.95 2.50
N GLY A 43 5.85 -6.80 1.51
CA GLY A 43 4.95 -5.64 1.40
C GLY A 43 3.84 -5.61 2.46
N SER A 44 3.54 -6.74 3.11
CA SER A 44 2.40 -6.84 4.04
C SER A 44 2.51 -5.87 5.22
N LYS A 45 3.73 -5.56 5.68
CA LYS A 45 3.96 -4.60 6.76
C LYS A 45 3.45 -3.21 6.43
N ALA A 46 3.82 -2.68 5.26
CA ALA A 46 3.41 -1.35 4.83
C ALA A 46 1.89 -1.33 4.54
N ASP A 47 1.39 -2.37 3.86
CA ASP A 47 -0.02 -2.51 3.48
C ASP A 47 -0.95 -2.54 4.70
N ILE A 48 -0.67 -3.45 5.64
CA ILE A 48 -1.51 -3.67 6.82
C ILE A 48 -1.45 -2.49 7.77
N LYS A 49 -0.24 -1.93 8.00
CA LYS A 49 -0.09 -0.74 8.83
C LYS A 49 -0.91 0.42 8.27
N ALA A 50 -0.68 0.76 7.00
CA ALA A 50 -1.30 1.94 6.43
C ALA A 50 -2.82 1.76 6.28
N TRP A 51 -3.31 0.52 6.08
CA TRP A 51 -4.75 0.25 6.09
C TRP A 51 -5.33 0.40 7.49
N ALA A 52 -4.69 -0.17 8.51
CA ALA A 52 -5.14 -0.04 9.89
C ALA A 52 -5.25 1.44 10.29
N ASP A 53 -4.19 2.23 10.02
CA ASP A 53 -4.16 3.68 10.29
C ASP A 53 -5.28 4.42 9.53
N LYS A 54 -5.55 4.04 8.27
CA LYS A 54 -6.59 4.65 7.43
C LYS A 54 -7.99 4.39 7.98
N ILE A 55 -8.30 3.16 8.37
CA ILE A 55 -9.62 2.76 8.84
C ILE A 55 -9.82 3.09 10.33
N GLY A 56 -8.76 3.45 11.05
CA GLY A 56 -8.82 3.82 12.48
C GLY A 56 -8.49 2.67 13.44
N HIS A 57 -8.14 1.49 12.91
CA HIS A 57 -7.59 0.40 13.70
C HIS A 57 -6.18 0.74 14.21
N GLN A 58 -5.78 0.12 15.32
CA GLN A 58 -4.48 0.38 15.90
C GLN A 58 -3.48 -0.68 15.45
N TYR A 59 -2.50 -0.29 14.64
CA TYR A 59 -1.37 -1.14 14.31
C TYR A 59 -0.39 -1.24 15.50
N LEU A 60 -0.28 -2.42 16.10
CA LEU A 60 0.52 -2.63 17.31
C LEU A 60 1.99 -2.98 16.99
N GLY A 61 2.29 -3.40 15.77
CA GLY A 61 3.65 -3.66 15.31
C GLY A 61 3.80 -4.94 14.49
N THR A 62 5.05 -5.28 14.20
CA THR A 62 5.46 -6.51 13.51
C THR A 62 6.56 -7.19 14.29
N LEU A 63 6.47 -8.51 14.42
CA LEU A 63 7.59 -9.36 14.83
C LEU A 63 8.04 -10.19 13.63
N GLU A 64 9.35 -10.27 13.43
CA GLU A 64 9.96 -11.05 12.36
C GLU A 64 10.54 -12.33 12.97
N GLU A 65 10.06 -13.49 12.50
CA GLU A 65 10.54 -14.80 12.91
C GLU A 65 10.90 -15.62 11.67
N GLY A 66 12.19 -15.64 11.32
CA GLY A 66 12.65 -16.28 10.08
C GLY A 66 12.14 -15.53 8.86
N ASP A 67 11.39 -16.22 8.00
CA ASP A 67 10.72 -15.67 6.81
C ASP A 67 9.28 -15.19 7.09
N VAL A 68 8.79 -15.36 8.32
CA VAL A 68 7.42 -15.01 8.71
C VAL A 68 7.37 -13.67 9.41
N LEU A 69 6.55 -12.76 8.87
CA LEU A 69 6.13 -11.51 9.49
C LEU A 69 4.83 -11.75 10.27
N LYS A 70 4.85 -11.45 11.57
CA LYS A 70 3.67 -11.49 12.44
C LYS A 70 3.19 -10.07 12.71
N HIS A 71 2.09 -9.67 12.09
CA HIS A 71 1.49 -8.34 12.28
C HIS A 71 0.41 -8.39 13.35
N TYR A 72 0.39 -7.38 14.22
CA TYR A 72 -0.59 -7.28 15.29
C TYR A 72 -1.45 -6.03 15.10
N ILE A 73 -2.77 -6.21 15.06
CA ILE A 73 -3.74 -5.14 14.85
C ILE A 73 -4.81 -5.24 15.92
N ARG A 74 -5.09 -4.13 16.61
CA ARG A 74 -6.22 -4.04 17.53
C ARG A 74 -7.40 -3.40 16.83
N LYS A 75 -8.57 -4.04 16.94
CA LYS A 75 -9.82 -3.51 16.39
C LYS A 75 -10.21 -2.22 17.11
N ALA A 76 -10.59 -1.23 16.32
CA ALA A 76 -11.07 0.06 16.80
C ALA A 76 -12.46 -0.06 17.43
N ARG A 77 -12.91 0.98 18.12
CA ARG A 77 -14.34 1.12 18.42
C ARG A 77 -15.09 1.52 17.16
N SER A 78 -16.37 1.17 17.08
CA SER A 78 -17.20 1.47 15.90
C SER A 78 -17.27 2.98 15.59
N GLU A 79 -17.13 3.86 16.58
CA GLU A 79 -17.12 5.31 16.37
C GLU A 79 -15.78 5.85 15.83
N GLU A 80 -14.70 5.07 15.93
CA GLU A 80 -13.36 5.42 15.45
C GLU A 80 -13.11 4.88 14.03
N GLU A 81 -13.95 3.94 13.57
CA GLU A 81 -13.84 3.33 12.25
C GLU A 81 -14.20 4.33 11.14
N LYS A 82 -13.36 4.40 10.10
CA LYS A 82 -13.58 5.22 8.91
C LYS A 82 -13.94 4.33 7.73
N GLU A 83 -14.81 4.83 6.85
CA GLU A 83 -15.15 4.12 5.61
C GLU A 83 -13.93 4.05 4.67
N GLU A 84 -13.75 2.89 4.04
CA GLU A 84 -12.72 2.71 3.03
C GLU A 84 -13.16 3.35 1.71
N GLN A 85 -12.63 4.54 1.42
CA GLN A 85 -12.83 5.22 0.14
C GLN A 85 -11.61 5.04 -0.75
N ASN A 86 -11.84 4.71 -2.02
CA ASN A 86 -10.78 4.68 -3.03
C ASN A 86 -10.46 6.12 -3.47
N TYR A 87 -9.23 6.33 -3.90
CA TYR A 87 -8.80 7.59 -4.47
C TYR A 87 -9.56 7.86 -5.78
N PRO A 88 -10.18 9.04 -5.94
CA PRO A 88 -11.10 9.28 -7.06
C PRO A 88 -10.39 9.45 -8.41
N HIS A 89 -9.11 9.85 -8.42
CA HIS A 89 -8.36 10.08 -9.66
C HIS A 89 -7.55 8.83 -10.02
N VAL A 90 -8.15 7.97 -10.82
CA VAL A 90 -7.54 6.72 -11.31
C VAL A 90 -7.12 6.87 -12.76
N ALA A 91 -5.99 6.27 -13.12
CA ALA A 91 -5.51 6.14 -14.50
C ALA A 91 -5.35 4.66 -14.88
N THR A 92 -5.48 4.36 -16.17
CA THR A 92 -5.17 3.03 -16.70
C THR A 92 -3.70 2.92 -17.11
N ASN A 93 -3.23 1.69 -17.35
CA ASN A 93 -1.89 1.44 -17.86
C ASN A 93 -1.67 2.05 -19.26
N GLU A 94 -2.71 2.09 -20.10
CA GLU A 94 -2.66 2.73 -21.42
C GLU A 94 -2.50 4.26 -21.30
N GLU A 95 -3.25 4.89 -20.39
CA GLU A 95 -3.12 6.32 -20.12
C GLU A 95 -1.72 6.67 -19.58
N LEU A 96 -1.20 5.84 -18.67
CA LEU A 96 0.16 5.98 -18.17
C LEU A 96 1.17 5.92 -19.33
N ALA A 97 1.10 4.89 -20.18
CA ALA A 97 2.00 4.71 -21.30
C ALA A 97 1.97 5.89 -22.29
N ALA A 98 0.78 6.41 -22.61
CA ALA A 98 0.63 7.57 -23.47
C ALA A 98 1.24 8.85 -22.88
N LYS A 99 1.28 8.95 -21.55
CA LYS A 99 1.78 10.11 -20.81
C LYS A 99 3.28 10.06 -20.50
N LEU A 100 3.92 8.89 -20.55
CA LEU A 100 5.37 8.76 -20.34
C LEU A 100 6.17 9.69 -21.26
N GLU A 101 5.77 9.80 -22.53
CA GLU A 101 6.41 10.68 -23.52
C GLU A 101 6.20 12.19 -23.24
N ALA A 102 5.22 12.54 -22.40
CA ALA A 102 4.88 13.93 -22.07
C ALA A 102 5.66 14.49 -20.86
N GLY A 103 6.60 13.72 -20.29
CA GLY A 103 7.45 14.18 -19.18
C GLY A 103 6.74 14.21 -17.82
N ILE A 104 5.85 13.25 -17.57
CA ILE A 104 5.21 13.05 -16.25
C ILE A 104 6.19 12.50 -15.21
N THR A 105 5.79 12.54 -13.93
CA THR A 105 6.47 11.79 -12.86
C THR A 105 5.77 10.46 -12.65
N VAL A 106 6.52 9.36 -12.66
CA VAL A 106 6.02 8.05 -12.23
C VAL A 106 6.62 7.74 -10.86
N LEU A 107 5.78 7.52 -9.87
CA LEU A 107 6.19 7.16 -8.51
C LEU A 107 5.86 5.70 -8.24
N ASP A 108 6.88 4.88 -8.05
CA ASP A 108 6.74 3.48 -7.68
C ASP A 108 6.82 3.31 -6.16
N VAL A 109 5.70 2.89 -5.57
CA VAL A 109 5.57 2.74 -4.11
C VAL A 109 5.67 1.29 -3.64
N ARG A 110 6.18 0.40 -4.50
CA ARG A 110 6.49 -0.98 -4.14
C ARG A 110 7.73 -1.06 -3.26
N GLU A 111 7.96 -2.25 -2.69
CA GLU A 111 9.18 -2.50 -1.92
C GLU A 111 10.42 -2.42 -2.84
N PRO A 112 11.60 -2.03 -2.31
CA PRO A 112 12.81 -1.88 -3.12
C PRO A 112 13.18 -3.14 -3.92
N ALA A 113 12.91 -4.32 -3.36
CA ALA A 113 13.14 -5.59 -4.04
C ALA A 113 12.22 -5.81 -5.26
N GLU A 114 10.96 -5.36 -5.19
CA GLU A 114 10.02 -5.45 -6.32
C GLU A 114 10.41 -4.46 -7.43
N TYR A 115 10.86 -3.25 -7.06
CA TYR A 115 11.36 -2.26 -8.00
C TYR A 115 12.61 -2.77 -8.74
N ALA A 116 13.58 -3.33 -7.99
CA ALA A 116 14.81 -3.88 -8.54
C ALA A 116 14.60 -5.10 -9.46
N PHE A 117 13.49 -5.84 -9.31
CA PHE A 117 13.15 -6.96 -10.17
C PHE A 117 12.55 -6.52 -11.53
N GLY A 118 12.13 -5.26 -11.63
CA GLY A 118 11.58 -4.68 -12.84
C GLY A 118 10.64 -3.52 -12.52
N HIS A 119 10.92 -2.37 -13.11
CA HIS A 119 10.13 -1.14 -12.92
C HIS A 119 9.98 -0.36 -14.23
N ILE A 120 9.09 0.62 -14.25
CA ILE A 120 8.88 1.48 -15.42
C ILE A 120 10.11 2.40 -15.55
N PRO A 121 10.77 2.49 -16.73
CA PRO A 121 11.94 3.33 -16.92
C PRO A 121 11.67 4.80 -16.52
N GLY A 122 12.57 5.37 -15.73
CA GLY A 122 12.44 6.74 -15.22
C GLY A 122 11.51 6.89 -14.03
N ALA A 123 10.89 5.82 -13.52
CA ALA A 123 10.10 5.87 -12.30
C ALA A 123 10.98 6.14 -11.08
N VAL A 124 10.51 7.02 -10.19
CA VAL A 124 11.12 7.30 -8.90
C VAL A 124 10.65 6.24 -7.90
N SER A 125 11.59 5.62 -7.17
CA SER A 125 11.26 4.62 -6.14
C SER A 125 11.13 5.28 -4.78
N VAL A 126 9.92 5.25 -4.19
CA VAL A 126 9.67 5.66 -2.81
C VAL A 126 8.66 4.69 -2.19
N PRO A 127 9.09 3.69 -1.39
CA PRO A 127 8.19 2.73 -0.79
C PRO A 127 7.07 3.41 0.03
N LEU A 128 5.86 2.83 0.03
CA LEU A 128 4.71 3.39 0.76
C LEU A 128 5.01 3.68 2.25
N GLY A 129 5.82 2.83 2.89
CA GLY A 129 6.22 3.00 4.28
C GLY A 129 7.08 4.24 4.55
N ASP A 130 7.83 4.71 3.55
CA ASP A 130 8.78 5.82 3.64
C ASP A 130 8.27 7.09 2.95
N LEU A 131 7.02 7.08 2.45
CA LEU A 131 6.46 8.14 1.61
C LEU A 131 6.56 9.54 2.24
N GLU A 132 6.31 9.69 3.54
CA GLU A 132 6.37 11.00 4.21
C GLU A 132 7.79 11.59 4.25
N GLY A 133 8.82 10.74 4.31
CA GLY A 133 10.23 11.15 4.32
C GLY A 133 10.89 11.19 2.94
N GLY A 134 10.38 10.42 1.98
CA GLY A 134 11.01 10.20 0.67
C GLY A 134 10.51 11.10 -0.47
N ILE A 135 9.44 11.87 -0.27
CA ILE A 135 8.82 12.68 -1.35
C ILE A 135 9.34 14.12 -1.45
N GLY A 136 10.28 14.52 -0.59
CA GLY A 136 10.74 15.92 -0.51
C GLY A 136 11.38 16.46 -1.80
N GLU A 137 11.87 15.59 -2.67
CA GLU A 137 12.50 15.95 -3.95
C GLU A 137 11.52 15.97 -5.13
N LEU A 138 10.25 15.56 -4.93
CA LEU A 138 9.25 15.52 -5.99
C LEU A 138 8.60 16.90 -6.19
N ASP A 139 8.37 17.23 -7.46
CA ASP A 139 7.67 18.44 -7.87
C ASP A 139 6.16 18.28 -7.67
N LYS A 140 5.60 19.08 -6.75
CA LYS A 140 4.18 19.02 -6.36
C LYS A 140 3.21 19.53 -7.43
N GLU A 141 3.71 20.29 -8.41
CA GLU A 141 2.90 20.85 -9.50
C GLU A 141 2.79 19.89 -10.69
N LYS A 142 3.79 19.02 -10.88
CA LYS A 142 3.82 18.04 -11.98
C LYS A 142 2.79 16.92 -11.80
N GLU A 143 2.27 16.45 -12.94
CA GLU A 143 1.41 15.27 -13.00
C GLU A 143 2.18 14.03 -12.53
N THR A 144 1.72 13.42 -11.44
CA THR A 144 2.35 12.29 -10.76
C THR A 144 1.45 11.06 -10.85
N PHE A 145 1.94 10.01 -11.51
CA PHE A 145 1.28 8.73 -11.62
C PHE A 145 1.89 7.77 -10.60
N VAL A 146 1.09 7.30 -9.66
CA VAL A 146 1.53 6.41 -8.59
C VAL A 146 1.24 4.98 -9.00
N VAL A 147 2.27 4.14 -9.01
CA VAL A 147 2.17 2.73 -9.39
C VAL A 147 2.53 1.85 -8.20
N CYS A 148 1.80 0.76 -8.06
CA CYS A 148 2.24 -0.37 -7.23
C CYS A 148 2.02 -1.68 -7.99
N ARG A 149 1.95 -2.83 -7.30
CA ARG A 149 1.69 -4.11 -7.96
C ARG A 149 0.28 -4.20 -8.56
N THR A 150 -0.76 -3.92 -7.78
CA THR A 150 -2.17 -4.15 -8.18
C THR A 150 -3.08 -2.92 -8.08
N GLY A 151 -2.58 -1.79 -7.59
CA GLY A 151 -3.35 -0.55 -7.37
C GLY A 151 -3.64 -0.21 -5.90
N SER A 152 -3.49 -1.16 -4.96
CA SER A 152 -3.88 -0.95 -3.54
C SER A 152 -2.93 -0.05 -2.77
N ARG A 153 -1.61 -0.28 -2.83
CA ARG A 153 -0.62 0.59 -2.19
C ARG A 153 -0.59 1.98 -2.82
N SER A 154 -0.72 2.04 -4.15
CA SER A 154 -0.72 3.29 -4.89
C SER A 154 -1.97 4.13 -4.63
N ASP A 155 -3.12 3.52 -4.32
CA ASP A 155 -4.31 4.23 -3.85
C ASP A 155 -4.04 5.02 -2.56
N MET A 156 -3.43 4.35 -1.59
CA MET A 156 -3.11 4.92 -0.28
C MET A 156 -2.01 5.97 -0.39
N ALA A 157 -1.00 5.73 -1.22
CA ALA A 157 0.02 6.71 -1.52
C ALA A 157 -0.57 7.94 -2.22
N ALA A 158 -1.49 7.77 -3.18
CA ALA A 158 -2.10 8.88 -3.89
C ALA A 158 -2.90 9.79 -2.94
N GLN A 159 -3.66 9.22 -2.00
CA GLN A 159 -4.36 9.97 -0.95
C GLN A 159 -3.38 10.78 -0.10
N LYS A 160 -2.31 10.14 0.41
CA LYS A 160 -1.29 10.82 1.21
C LYS A 160 -0.59 11.95 0.44
N LEU A 161 -0.26 11.74 -0.84
CA LEU A 161 0.34 12.79 -1.66
C LEU A 161 -0.61 13.99 -1.81
N THR A 162 -1.90 13.77 -2.01
CA THR A 162 -2.89 14.86 -2.03
C THR A 162 -2.95 15.60 -0.69
N GLU A 163 -2.93 14.88 0.44
CA GLU A 163 -2.87 15.49 1.78
C GLU A 163 -1.59 16.32 1.99
N LEU A 164 -0.48 15.90 1.38
CA LEU A 164 0.83 16.58 1.43
C LEU A 164 0.97 17.72 0.39
N GLY A 165 -0.10 18.02 -0.35
CA GLY A 165 -0.23 19.17 -1.23
C GLY A 165 0.17 18.93 -2.69
N PHE A 166 0.26 17.69 -3.15
CA PHE A 166 0.43 17.40 -4.58
C PHE A 166 -0.87 17.66 -5.33
N MET A 167 -0.80 18.45 -6.40
CA MET A 167 -1.99 18.96 -7.10
C MET A 167 -2.55 17.97 -8.12
N ASN A 168 -1.69 17.18 -8.75
CA ASN A 168 -2.02 16.36 -9.92
C ASN A 168 -1.59 14.91 -9.72
N VAL A 169 -2.28 14.16 -8.85
CA VAL A 169 -1.94 12.77 -8.54
C VAL A 169 -2.94 11.82 -9.18
N LYS A 170 -2.45 10.71 -9.74
CA LYS A 170 -3.28 9.63 -10.29
C LYS A 170 -2.83 8.28 -9.76
N ASN A 171 -3.77 7.48 -9.26
CA ASN A 171 -3.53 6.07 -8.92
C ASN A 171 -3.62 5.22 -10.17
N VAL A 172 -2.58 4.46 -10.51
CA VAL A 172 -2.58 3.59 -11.70
C VAL A 172 -3.11 2.21 -11.34
N VAL A 173 -4.18 1.81 -12.03
CA VAL A 173 -4.84 0.51 -11.84
C VAL A 173 -4.91 -0.21 -13.20
N PRO A 174 -4.56 -1.51 -13.29
CA PRO A 174 -4.19 -2.43 -12.20
C PRO A 174 -2.69 -2.41 -11.83
N GLY A 175 -1.96 -1.33 -12.15
CA GLY A 175 -0.56 -1.16 -11.78
C GLY A 175 0.38 -2.11 -12.53
N MET A 176 1.51 -2.46 -11.91
CA MET A 176 2.57 -3.26 -12.54
C MET A 176 2.16 -4.70 -12.89
N SER A 177 1.09 -5.23 -12.31
CA SER A 177 0.60 -6.58 -12.59
C SER A 177 0.11 -6.79 -14.03
N LYS A 178 -0.29 -5.72 -14.72
CA LYS A 178 -0.67 -5.71 -16.15
C LYS A 178 0.09 -4.65 -16.93
N TRP A 179 1.27 -4.27 -16.48
CA TRP A 179 2.13 -3.40 -17.27
C TRP A 179 2.73 -4.20 -18.43
N GLU A 180 2.38 -3.82 -19.65
CA GLU A 180 2.88 -4.43 -20.89
C GLU A 180 3.95 -3.56 -21.59
N GLY A 181 4.24 -2.38 -21.04
CA GLY A 181 5.26 -1.47 -21.55
C GLY A 181 6.69 -1.91 -21.19
N PRO A 182 7.70 -1.09 -21.57
CA PRO A 182 9.08 -1.39 -21.25
C PRO A 182 9.31 -1.42 -19.73
N THR A 183 10.27 -2.25 -19.31
CA THR A 183 10.76 -2.32 -17.93
C THR A 183 12.28 -2.20 -17.92
N ALA A 184 12.82 -1.57 -16.87
CA ALA A 184 14.25 -1.45 -16.60
C ALA A 184 14.68 -2.39 -15.47
#